data_AF-A0AAP5QC18-F1
#
_entry.id   AF-A0AAP5QC18-F1
#
_cell.length_a   1.000
_cell.length_b   1.000
_cell.length_c   1.000
_cell.angle_alpha   90.00
_cell.angle_beta   90.00
_cell.angle_gamma   90.00
#
_symmetry.space_group_name_H-M   'P 1'
#
loop_
_entity.id
_entity.type
_entity.pdbx_description
1 polymer ?
#
loop_
_entity_poly.entity_id
_entity_poly.type
_entity_poly.pdbx_seq_one_letter_code
_entity_poly.pdbx_strand_id
1 'polypeptide(L)'
;MTRRRWLQGALALTAAGLTGSLTLKALADDSAAPPIDAFMTLSQSLTARPALDRDVGTRLLAALQKSTPDLAQQLPKLAGALAAGSADAAQQALALKIMEAWYLGTVDNQVVTYEQALMYDVVSDTLIIRSYCPNKPGFWAAKPIERQA
;
A
#
# COMPACT_ATOMS: atom_id res chain seq x y z
N MET A 1 22.65 -16.99 1.45
CA MET A 1 21.99 -15.66 1.42
C MET A 1 21.06 -15.55 2.62
N THR A 2 21.15 -14.49 3.42
CA THR A 2 20.32 -14.32 4.63
C THR A 2 18.97 -13.68 4.30
N ARG A 3 17.88 -14.08 4.99
CA ARG A 3 16.50 -13.54 4.81
C ARG A 3 16.47 -12.00 4.78
N ARG A 4 17.32 -11.36 5.58
CA ARG A 4 17.44 -9.89 5.66
C ARG A 4 17.95 -9.26 4.35
N ARG A 5 18.92 -9.89 3.67
CA ARG A 5 19.40 -9.45 2.35
C ARG A 5 18.37 -9.65 1.25
N TRP A 6 17.54 -10.69 1.37
CA TRP A 6 16.45 -10.95 0.43
C TRP A 6 15.31 -9.93 0.58
N LEU A 7 14.93 -9.60 1.81
CA LEU A 7 13.94 -8.55 2.10
C LEU A 7 14.42 -7.16 1.65
N GLN A 8 15.70 -6.84 1.85
CA GLN A 8 16.29 -5.59 1.35
C GLN A 8 16.32 -5.53 -0.19
N GLY A 9 16.56 -6.65 -0.87
CA GLY A 9 16.54 -6.72 -2.34
C GLY A 9 15.13 -6.58 -2.93
N ALA A 10 14.12 -7.17 -2.29
CA ALA A 10 12.73 -7.05 -2.72
C ALA A 10 12.20 -5.60 -2.58
N LEU A 11 12.64 -4.89 -1.53
CA LEU A 11 12.28 -3.48 -1.32
C LEU A 11 12.86 -2.56 -2.41
N ALA A 12 14.12 -2.80 -2.81
CA ALA A 12 14.77 -2.04 -3.87
C ALA A 12 14.07 -2.17 -5.23
N LEU A 13 13.44 -3.33 -5.52
CA LEU A 13 12.71 -3.57 -6.77
C LEU A 13 11.39 -2.77 -6.86
N THR A 14 10.68 -2.58 -5.74
CA THR A 14 9.45 -1.78 -5.72
C THR A 14 9.71 -0.28 -5.92
N ALA A 15 10.83 0.24 -5.39
CA ALA A 15 11.22 1.64 -5.59
C ALA A 15 11.68 1.92 -7.03
N ALA A 16 12.34 0.95 -7.69
CA ALA A 16 12.81 1.12 -9.06
C ALA A 16 11.67 1.31 -10.09
N GLY A 17 10.49 0.71 -9.84
CA GLY A 17 9.32 0.84 -10.72
C GLY A 17 8.64 2.22 -10.66
N LEU A 18 8.94 3.03 -9.64
CA LEU A 18 8.37 4.36 -9.45
C LEU A 18 9.29 5.49 -9.93
N THR A 19 10.57 5.18 -10.19
CA THR A 19 11.53 6.13 -10.75
C THR A 19 11.03 6.64 -12.12
N GLY A 20 10.97 7.96 -12.28
CA GLY A 20 10.45 8.61 -13.48
C GLY A 20 8.92 8.73 -13.54
N SER A 21 8.19 8.34 -12.50
CA SER A 21 6.74 8.49 -12.45
C SER A 21 6.31 9.96 -12.55
N LEU A 22 5.59 10.30 -13.63
CA LEU A 22 5.06 11.65 -13.85
C LEU A 22 3.98 12.02 -12.83
N THR A 23 3.19 11.06 -12.37
CA THR A 23 2.13 11.30 -11.37
C THR A 23 2.74 11.65 -10.01
N LEU A 24 3.78 10.93 -9.59
CA LEU A 24 4.50 11.23 -8.35
C LEU A 24 5.30 12.52 -8.44
N LYS A 25 5.83 12.84 -9.62
CA LYS A 25 6.49 14.14 -9.85
C LYS A 25 5.50 15.30 -9.76
N ALA A 26 4.33 15.19 -10.40
CA ALA A 26 3.28 16.19 -10.29
C ALA A 26 2.80 16.37 -8.84
N LEU A 27 2.66 15.27 -8.10
CA LEU A 27 2.32 15.32 -6.68
C LEU A 27 3.41 16.00 -5.82
N ALA A 28 4.68 15.79 -6.15
CA ALA A 28 5.79 16.43 -5.45
C ALA A 28 5.82 17.96 -5.66
N ASP A 29 5.40 18.41 -6.85
CA ASP A 29 5.34 19.82 -7.21
C ASP A 29 4.05 20.51 -6.69
N ASP A 30 2.99 19.75 -6.41
CA ASP A 30 1.73 20.28 -5.89
C ASP A 30 1.72 20.38 -4.36
N SER A 31 2.30 21.47 -3.86
CA SER A 31 2.30 21.80 -2.43
C SER A 31 0.93 22.18 -1.84
N ALA A 32 -0.11 22.37 -2.68
CA ALA A 32 -1.45 22.79 -2.27
C ALA A 32 -2.48 21.65 -2.27
N ALA A 33 -2.10 20.46 -2.75
CA ALA A 33 -2.99 19.29 -2.79
C ALA A 33 -3.57 18.98 -1.40
N PRO A 34 -4.89 18.71 -1.30
CA PRO A 34 -5.48 18.21 -0.07
C PRO A 34 -4.76 16.93 0.40
N PRO A 35 -4.47 16.77 1.71
CA PRO A 35 -3.69 15.63 2.21
C PRO A 35 -4.25 14.26 1.80
N ILE A 36 -5.58 14.14 1.69
CA ILE A 36 -6.23 12.91 1.23
C ILE A 36 -5.92 12.61 -0.24
N ASP A 37 -5.88 13.61 -1.11
CA ASP A 37 -5.63 13.39 -2.54
C ASP A 37 -4.17 13.01 -2.79
N ALA A 38 -3.25 13.64 -2.03
CA ALA A 38 -1.84 13.25 -1.98
C ALA A 38 -1.67 11.81 -1.48
N PHE A 39 -2.35 11.44 -0.40
CA PHE A 39 -2.29 10.10 0.18
C PHE A 39 -2.83 9.04 -0.78
N MET A 40 -3.95 9.29 -1.44
CA MET A 40 -4.56 8.36 -2.40
C MET A 40 -3.66 8.17 -3.63
N THR A 41 -3.14 9.25 -4.20
CA THR A 41 -2.24 9.20 -5.37
C THR A 41 -0.98 8.39 -5.06
N LEU A 42 -0.37 8.62 -3.89
CA LEU A 42 0.80 7.87 -3.46
C LEU A 42 0.45 6.40 -3.19
N SER A 43 -0.67 6.14 -2.52
CA SER A 43 -1.14 4.79 -2.20
C SER A 43 -1.40 3.94 -3.44
N GLN A 44 -2.07 4.52 -4.46
CA GLN A 44 -2.31 3.84 -5.74
C GLN A 44 -1.00 3.47 -6.44
N SER A 45 -0.03 4.38 -6.40
CA SER A 45 1.31 4.14 -6.98
C SER A 45 2.07 3.04 -6.24
N LEU A 46 2.10 3.09 -4.89
CA LEU A 46 2.79 2.10 -4.05
C LEU A 46 2.17 0.71 -4.13
N THR A 47 0.84 0.63 -4.23
CA THR A 47 0.12 -0.65 -4.27
C THR A 47 -0.09 -1.19 -5.68
N ALA A 48 0.22 -0.39 -6.71
CA ALA A 48 -0.12 -0.65 -8.12
C ALA A 48 -1.62 -0.93 -8.35
N ARG A 49 -2.49 -0.32 -7.53
CA ARG A 49 -3.95 -0.48 -7.62
C ARG A 49 -4.60 0.86 -7.98
N PRO A 50 -5.22 0.97 -9.17
CA PRO A 50 -5.80 2.24 -9.63
C PRO A 50 -7.09 2.61 -8.89
N ALA A 51 -7.83 1.61 -8.40
CA ALA A 51 -9.14 1.79 -7.76
C ALA A 51 -9.08 1.44 -6.27
N LEU A 52 -8.52 2.35 -5.47
CA LEU A 52 -8.58 2.26 -4.01
C LEU A 52 -9.81 3.02 -3.48
N ASP A 53 -10.48 2.44 -2.48
CA ASP A 53 -11.63 3.05 -1.82
C ASP A 53 -11.20 4.31 -1.03
N ARG A 54 -11.81 5.46 -1.35
CA ARG A 54 -11.45 6.75 -0.77
C ARG A 54 -11.86 6.89 0.69
N ASP A 55 -12.94 6.24 1.12
CA ASP A 55 -13.39 6.28 2.52
C ASP A 55 -12.47 5.45 3.40
N VAL A 56 -12.02 4.28 2.91
CA VAL A 56 -10.96 3.50 3.56
C VAL A 56 -9.68 4.34 3.64
N GLY A 57 -9.25 4.94 2.53
CA GLY A 57 -8.06 5.78 2.49
C GLY A 57 -8.11 6.95 3.46
N THR A 58 -9.28 7.58 3.61
CA THR A 58 -9.50 8.67 4.59
C THR A 58 -9.28 8.20 6.02
N ARG A 59 -9.83 7.03 6.39
CA ARG A 59 -9.66 6.46 7.73
C ARG A 59 -8.22 6.00 7.99
N LEU A 60 -7.58 5.43 6.96
CA LEU A 60 -6.18 5.00 6.99
C LEU A 60 -5.24 6.19 7.22
N LEU A 61 -5.42 7.26 6.45
CA LEU A 61 -4.67 8.50 6.61
C LEU A 61 -4.84 9.07 8.03
N ALA A 62 -6.08 9.18 8.50
CA ALA A 62 -6.37 9.69 9.84
C ALA A 62 -5.75 8.82 10.95
N ALA A 63 -5.75 7.48 10.78
CA ALA A 63 -5.12 6.57 11.72
C ALA A 63 -3.59 6.71 11.72
N LEU A 64 -2.95 6.77 10.54
CA LEU A 64 -1.51 6.94 10.39
C LEU A 64 -1.02 8.28 10.96
N GLN A 65 -1.82 9.35 10.82
CA GLN A 65 -1.50 10.67 11.39
C GLN A 65 -1.39 10.67 12.91
N LYS A 66 -2.04 9.74 13.62
CA LYS A 66 -1.93 9.64 15.08
C LYS A 66 -0.52 9.28 15.54
N SER A 67 0.17 8.40 14.81
CA SER A 67 1.55 8.00 15.10
C SER A 67 2.59 8.72 14.22
N THR A 68 2.16 9.49 13.23
CA THR A 68 3.03 10.29 12.36
C THR A 68 2.38 11.65 12.09
N PRO A 69 2.47 12.61 13.05
CA PRO A 69 1.75 13.88 12.97
C PRO A 69 2.06 14.70 11.71
N ASP A 70 3.31 14.66 11.23
CA ASP A 70 3.76 15.40 10.05
C ASP A 70 3.53 14.63 8.72
N LEU A 71 2.71 13.57 8.74
CA LEU A 71 2.51 12.71 7.57
C LEU A 71 2.08 13.51 6.34
N ALA A 72 1.13 14.43 6.49
CA ALA A 72 0.62 15.23 5.37
C ALA A 72 1.73 16.01 4.65
N GLN A 73 2.66 16.60 5.41
CA GLN A 73 3.81 17.35 4.89
C GLN A 73 4.89 16.44 4.31
N GLN A 74 4.92 15.16 4.70
CA GLN A 74 5.87 14.17 4.19
C GLN A 74 5.42 13.54 2.88
N LEU A 75 4.12 13.50 2.56
CA LEU A 75 3.59 12.84 1.36
C LEU A 75 4.20 13.39 0.05
N PRO A 76 4.22 14.71 -0.22
CA PRO A 76 4.83 15.22 -1.45
C PRO A 76 6.34 14.98 -1.52
N LYS A 77 7.03 15.06 -0.36
CA LYS A 77 8.48 14.79 -0.27
C LYS A 77 8.79 13.33 -0.58
N LEU A 78 7.99 12.41 -0.05
CA LEU A 78 8.10 10.99 -0.33
C LEU A 78 7.83 10.70 -1.80
N ALA A 79 6.78 11.30 -2.38
CA ALA A 79 6.47 11.18 -3.80
C ALA A 79 7.65 11.62 -4.68
N GLY A 80 8.24 12.79 -4.40
CA GLY A 80 9.39 13.30 -5.14
C GLY A 80 10.63 12.40 -5.03
N ALA A 81 10.92 11.89 -3.83
CA ALA A 81 12.06 10.99 -3.61
C ALA A 81 11.88 9.63 -4.30
N LEU A 82 10.65 9.09 -4.32
CA LEU A 82 10.34 7.86 -5.07
C LEU A 82 10.44 8.11 -6.58
N ALA A 83 9.91 9.22 -7.09
CA ALA A 83 9.99 9.59 -8.50
C ALA A 83 11.44 9.81 -8.96
N ALA A 84 12.30 10.33 -8.09
CA ALA A 84 13.72 10.55 -8.37
C ALA A 84 14.59 9.28 -8.15
N GLY A 85 14.03 8.20 -7.62
CA GLY A 85 14.80 7.01 -7.23
C GLY A 85 15.81 7.27 -6.10
N SER A 86 15.56 8.29 -5.27
CA SER A 86 16.47 8.79 -4.24
C SER A 86 15.95 8.64 -2.81
N ALA A 87 14.86 7.87 -2.62
CA ALA A 87 14.25 7.64 -1.31
C ALA A 87 15.25 7.05 -0.30
N ASP A 88 15.47 7.78 0.80
CA ASP A 88 16.31 7.34 1.90
C ASP A 88 15.63 6.25 2.76
N ALA A 89 16.34 5.75 3.78
CA ALA A 89 15.82 4.68 4.64
C ALA A 89 14.54 5.05 5.40
N ALA A 90 14.40 6.32 5.81
CA ALA A 90 13.22 6.78 6.53
C ALA A 90 12.01 6.90 5.59
N GLN A 91 12.24 7.39 4.38
CA GLN A 91 11.24 7.47 3.31
C GLN A 91 10.79 6.08 2.85
N GLN A 92 11.71 5.12 2.72
CA GLN A 92 11.38 3.72 2.43
C GLN A 92 10.55 3.10 3.55
N ALA A 93 10.90 3.36 4.83
CA ALA A 93 10.12 2.88 5.96
C ALA A 93 8.72 3.50 6.00
N LEU A 94 8.56 4.77 5.62
CA LEU A 94 7.26 5.42 5.52
C LEU A 94 6.41 4.82 4.38
N ALA A 95 6.99 4.62 3.20
CA ALA A 95 6.31 3.96 2.08
C ALA A 95 5.82 2.56 2.47
N LEU A 96 6.67 1.78 3.16
CA LEU A 96 6.30 0.49 3.73
C LEU A 96 5.13 0.60 4.71
N LYS A 97 5.17 1.55 5.64
CA LYS A 97 4.09 1.76 6.62
C LYS A 97 2.74 2.05 5.94
N ILE A 98 2.75 2.85 4.86
CA ILE A 98 1.56 3.12 4.05
C ILE A 98 1.06 1.83 3.38
N MET A 99 1.95 1.05 2.77
CA MET A 99 1.60 -0.24 2.16
C MET A 99 1.05 -1.24 3.19
N GLU A 100 1.69 -1.37 4.35
CA GLU A 100 1.25 -2.24 5.43
C GLU A 100 -0.18 -1.89 5.89
N ALA A 101 -0.49 -0.60 6.03
CA ALA A 101 -1.83 -0.15 6.40
C ALA A 101 -2.90 -0.60 5.39
N TRP A 102 -2.61 -0.52 4.09
CA TRP A 102 -3.52 -0.98 3.02
C TRP A 102 -3.64 -2.50 2.94
N TYR A 103 -2.51 -3.21 3.02
CA TYR A 103 -2.51 -4.66 2.87
C TYR A 103 -3.09 -5.37 4.08
N LEU A 104 -2.84 -4.87 5.28
CA LEU A 104 -3.33 -5.49 6.52
C LEU A 104 -4.69 -4.93 6.97
N GLY A 105 -5.05 -3.72 6.52
CA GLY A 105 -6.25 -3.03 6.99
C GLY A 105 -6.16 -2.55 8.44
N THR A 106 -4.94 -2.51 9.01
CA THR A 106 -4.69 -2.15 10.41
C THR A 106 -3.62 -1.07 10.53
N VAL A 107 -3.74 -0.21 11.54
CA VAL A 107 -2.73 0.78 11.93
C VAL A 107 -2.60 0.75 13.45
N ASP A 108 -1.38 0.60 13.97
CA ASP A 108 -1.09 0.59 15.41
C ASP A 108 -2.02 -0.36 16.20
N ASN A 109 -2.16 -1.59 15.70
CA ASN A 109 -3.03 -2.65 16.23
C ASN A 109 -4.55 -2.34 16.24
N GLN A 110 -4.98 -1.25 15.61
CA GLN A 110 -6.40 -0.94 15.41
C GLN A 110 -6.83 -1.36 14.00
N VAL A 111 -7.97 -2.05 13.91
CA VAL A 111 -8.59 -2.41 12.63
C VAL A 111 -9.27 -1.17 12.04
N VAL A 112 -8.84 -0.78 10.84
CA VAL A 112 -9.46 0.30 10.07
C VAL A 112 -10.46 -0.26 9.07
N THR A 113 -10.11 -1.36 8.40
CA THR A 113 -10.99 -2.17 7.57
C THR A 113 -10.59 -3.63 7.67
N TYR A 114 -11.54 -4.55 7.52
CA TYR A 114 -11.27 -5.98 7.49
C TYR A 114 -11.47 -6.56 6.10
N GLU A 115 -12.66 -6.37 5.55
CA GLU A 115 -13.04 -6.89 4.22
C GLU A 115 -12.19 -6.29 3.10
N GLN A 116 -11.86 -4.99 3.18
CA GLN A 116 -11.17 -4.26 2.11
C GLN A 116 -9.63 -4.27 2.27
N ALA A 117 -9.09 -5.08 3.18
CA ALA A 117 -7.64 -5.24 3.32
C ALA A 117 -7.06 -5.92 2.07
N LEU A 118 -6.09 -5.28 1.41
CA LEU A 118 -5.66 -5.69 0.07
C LEU A 118 -5.04 -7.10 0.02
N MET A 119 -4.51 -7.61 1.14
CA MET A 119 -3.97 -8.98 1.20
C MET A 119 -5.02 -10.04 0.86
N TYR A 120 -6.30 -9.78 1.14
CA TYR A 120 -7.37 -10.72 0.82
C TYR A 120 -7.68 -10.75 -0.67
N ASP A 121 -7.65 -9.60 -1.34
CA ASP A 121 -7.89 -9.53 -2.78
C ASP A 121 -6.81 -10.23 -3.61
N VAL A 122 -5.54 -10.21 -3.14
CA VAL A 122 -4.42 -10.87 -3.84
C VAL A 122 -4.66 -12.38 -4.02
N VAL A 123 -5.41 -13.00 -3.11
CA VAL A 123 -5.64 -14.45 -3.06
C VAL A 123 -7.12 -14.84 -3.21
N SER A 124 -7.96 -13.90 -3.64
CA SER A 124 -9.43 -14.04 -3.65
C SER A 124 -9.97 -15.08 -4.63
N ASP A 125 -9.14 -15.56 -5.57
CA ASP A 125 -9.48 -16.67 -6.46
C ASP A 125 -9.49 -18.04 -5.75
N THR A 126 -8.84 -18.13 -4.60
CA THR A 126 -8.59 -19.39 -3.89
C THR A 126 -9.02 -19.33 -2.44
N LEU A 127 -8.61 -18.28 -1.73
CA LEU A 127 -8.83 -18.13 -0.30
C LEU A 127 -9.99 -17.17 -0.03
N ILE A 128 -10.77 -17.51 0.99
CA ILE A 128 -11.87 -16.68 1.47
C ILE A 128 -11.43 -15.94 2.73
N ILE A 129 -11.93 -14.73 2.93
CA ILE A 129 -11.78 -13.98 4.17
C ILE A 129 -12.41 -14.80 5.30
N ARG A 130 -11.67 -15.00 6.41
CA ARG A 130 -12.23 -15.71 7.57
C ARG A 130 -13.49 -14.98 8.04
N SER A 131 -14.47 -15.75 8.54
CA SER A 131 -15.85 -15.33 8.84
C SER A 131 -16.76 -15.00 7.65
N TYR A 132 -16.29 -15.09 6.40
CA TYR A 132 -17.13 -14.99 5.20
C TYR A 132 -17.31 -16.39 4.59
N CYS A 133 -18.56 -16.78 4.31
CA CYS A 133 -18.84 -18.04 3.65
C CYS A 133 -18.70 -17.88 2.12
N PRO A 134 -18.08 -18.83 1.41
CA PRO A 134 -18.19 -18.88 -0.03
C PRO A 134 -19.62 -19.23 -0.45
N ASN A 135 -19.99 -18.90 -1.67
CA ASN A 135 -21.28 -19.28 -2.24
C ASN A 135 -21.39 -20.78 -2.58
N LYS A 136 -20.33 -21.57 -2.36
CA LYS A 136 -20.30 -23.02 -2.63
C LYS A 136 -19.48 -23.78 -1.56
N PRO A 137 -20.07 -24.76 -0.85
CA PRO A 137 -19.30 -25.62 0.05
C PRO A 137 -18.39 -26.59 -0.71
N GLY A 138 -17.33 -27.08 -0.04
CA GLY A 138 -16.42 -28.08 -0.60
C GLY A 138 -15.39 -27.56 -1.60
N PHE A 139 -15.32 -26.23 -1.82
CA PHE A 139 -14.37 -25.62 -2.77
C PHE A 139 -12.90 -25.94 -2.45
N TRP A 140 -12.57 -26.18 -1.18
CA TRP A 140 -11.24 -26.50 -0.68
C TRP A 140 -10.68 -27.87 -1.14
N ALA A 141 -11.51 -28.75 -1.69
CA ALA A 141 -11.06 -30.07 -2.16
C ALA A 141 -10.29 -29.97 -3.49
N ALA A 142 -10.51 -28.91 -4.28
CA ALA A 142 -9.80 -28.70 -5.54
C ALA A 142 -8.40 -28.11 -5.29
N LYS A 143 -7.39 -28.60 -6.03
CA LYS A 143 -6.06 -28.01 -6.00
C LYS A 143 -6.12 -26.59 -6.61
N PRO A 144 -5.58 -25.56 -5.93
CA PRO A 144 -5.48 -24.22 -6.50
C PRO A 144 -4.68 -24.22 -7.80
N ILE A 145 -5.11 -23.40 -8.77
CA ILE A 145 -4.41 -23.18 -10.03
C ILE A 145 -3.62 -21.89 -9.89
N GLU A 146 -2.34 -21.91 -10.24
CA GLU A 146 -1.52 -20.69 -10.23
C GLU A 146 -2.00 -19.72 -11.30
N ARG A 147 -2.24 -18.47 -10.89
CA ARG A 147 -2.58 -17.38 -11.81
C ARG A 147 -1.34 -17.05 -12.63
N GLN A 148 -1.43 -17.12 -13.96
CA GLN A 148 -0.35 -16.63 -14.83
C GLN A 148 -0.29 -15.10 -14.71
N ALA A 149 0.91 -14.58 -14.50
CA ALA A 149 1.18 -13.14 -14.34
C ALA A 149 1.15 -12.40 -15.68
#